data_AF-S9S1T3-F1
#
_entry.id   AF-S9S1T3-F1
#
_cell.length_a   1.000
_cell.length_b   1.000
_cell.length_c   1.000
_cell.angle_alpha   90.00
_cell.angle_beta   90.00
_cell.angle_gamma   90.00
#
_symmetry.space_group_name_H-M   'P 1'
#
loop_
_entity.id
_entity.type
_entity.pdbx_description
1 polymer ?
#
loop_
_entity_poly.entity_id
_entity_poly.type
_entity_poly.pdbx_seq_one_letter_code
_entity_poly.pdbx_strand_id
1 'polypeptide(L)'
;MRASAKGRLFAGTATDGPALAEADTLLAALRSAIAGQTTAAGVASVLDDWFDSPSGGFATEGYLGASASLSRGIDDAETVILPRADDPALRALLKATAMGALAADLPEGEGRALLTRARDGLLASGDALTRLRAGIGESEARAEAATARHAARASAWGILRQEMIAADPYESASTLEALRTRLETHYEAVQRLSSLSLVNHLR
;
A
#
# COMPACT_ATOMS: atom_id res chain seq x y z
N MET A 1 0.17 -19.36 -1.43
CA MET A 1 -0.70 -18.25 -1.90
C MET A 1 0.18 -17.16 -2.50
N ARG A 2 0.35 -17.15 -3.84
CA ARG A 2 1.17 -16.14 -4.55
C ARG A 2 0.21 -15.16 -5.24
N ALA A 3 -0.04 -14.01 -4.65
CA ALA A 3 -0.68 -12.88 -5.31
C ALA A 3 0.41 -11.95 -5.85
N SER A 4 0.51 -11.86 -7.17
CA SER A 4 1.43 -10.99 -7.89
C SER A 4 0.80 -9.60 -8.07
N ALA A 5 1.21 -8.64 -7.24
CA ALA A 5 1.09 -7.21 -7.53
C ALA A 5 2.20 -6.44 -6.79
N LYS A 6 3.39 -6.37 -7.39
CA LYS A 6 4.47 -5.36 -7.20
C LYS A 6 4.91 -4.94 -5.78
N GLY A 7 4.73 -5.80 -4.80
CA GLY A 7 5.39 -5.72 -3.49
C GLY A 7 4.84 -6.85 -2.64
N ARG A 8 5.71 -7.70 -2.09
CA ARG A 8 5.23 -8.76 -1.20
C ARG A 8 4.76 -8.12 0.09
N LEU A 9 3.47 -8.31 0.38
CA LEU A 9 2.82 -7.78 1.58
C LEU A 9 3.45 -8.41 2.83
N PHE A 10 3.42 -7.67 3.94
CA PHE A 10 3.88 -8.11 5.25
C PHE A 10 5.40 -8.28 5.44
N ALA A 11 6.23 -7.97 4.43
CA ALA A 11 7.70 -8.04 4.52
C ALA A 11 8.38 -6.75 5.05
N GLY A 12 7.61 -5.81 5.61
CA GLY A 12 8.14 -4.49 5.97
C GLY A 12 8.65 -3.74 4.74
N THR A 13 9.80 -3.06 4.86
CA THR A 13 10.45 -2.38 3.73
C THR A 13 11.15 -3.33 2.75
N ALA A 14 11.28 -4.63 3.05
CA ALA A 14 11.85 -5.64 2.15
C ALA A 14 10.82 -6.13 1.12
N THR A 15 10.33 -5.22 0.27
CA THR A 15 9.21 -5.48 -0.65
C THR A 15 9.52 -6.46 -1.79
N ASP A 16 10.81 -6.76 -1.99
CA ASP A 16 11.30 -7.53 -3.13
C ASP A 16 11.41 -9.04 -2.84
N GLY A 17 11.21 -9.46 -1.59
CA GLY A 17 11.38 -10.85 -1.11
C GLY A 17 10.19 -11.39 -0.32
N PRO A 18 10.08 -12.73 -0.14
CA PRO A 18 9.06 -13.34 0.73
C PRO A 18 9.15 -12.78 2.16
N ALA A 19 8.00 -12.60 2.83
CA ALA A 19 7.97 -12.15 4.23
C ALA A 19 8.32 -13.27 5.22
N LEU A 20 8.02 -14.52 4.85
CA LEU A 20 8.26 -15.72 5.66
C LEU A 20 9.05 -16.74 4.84
N ALA A 21 9.86 -17.54 5.53
CA ALA A 21 10.46 -18.74 4.95
C ALA A 21 9.39 -19.72 4.46
N GLU A 22 9.78 -20.63 3.56
CA GLU A 22 8.87 -21.63 3.04
C GLU A 22 8.40 -22.58 4.15
N ALA A 23 7.16 -23.06 4.03
CA ALA A 23 6.52 -23.86 5.08
C ALA A 23 7.32 -25.13 5.44
N ASP A 24 7.88 -25.81 4.45
CA ASP A 24 8.70 -27.00 4.68
C ASP A 24 10.02 -26.68 5.37
N THR A 25 10.63 -25.51 5.06
CA THR A 25 11.84 -25.03 5.73
C THR A 25 11.54 -24.69 7.19
N LEU A 26 10.42 -24.02 7.46
CA LEU A 26 9.96 -23.71 8.81
C LEU A 26 9.69 -24.97 9.62
N LEU A 27 8.95 -25.94 9.06
CA LEU A 27 8.66 -27.20 9.75
C LEU A 27 9.92 -28.02 10.01
N ALA A 28 10.88 -28.04 9.08
CA ALA A 28 12.17 -28.68 9.28
C ALA A 28 12.97 -28.03 10.42
N ALA A 29 13.04 -26.70 10.45
CA ALA A 29 13.70 -25.96 11.53
C ALA A 29 13.04 -26.22 12.89
N LEU A 30 11.71 -26.21 12.95
CA LEU A 30 10.96 -26.49 14.16
C LEU A 30 11.18 -27.93 14.65
N ARG A 31 11.16 -28.92 13.76
CA ARG A 31 11.48 -30.32 14.10
C ARG A 31 12.88 -30.48 14.66
N SER A 32 13.85 -29.76 14.10
CA SER A 32 15.21 -29.70 14.64
C SER A 32 15.24 -29.06 16.02
N ALA A 33 14.47 -27.99 16.25
CA ALA A 33 14.43 -27.30 17.53
C ALA A 33 13.82 -28.16 18.65
N ILE A 34 12.79 -28.95 18.33
CA ILE A 34 12.13 -29.84 19.30
C ILE A 34 12.82 -31.21 19.43
N ALA A 35 13.97 -31.42 18.77
CA ALA A 35 14.67 -32.69 18.81
C ALA A 35 14.98 -33.10 20.26
N GLY A 36 14.57 -34.31 20.63
CA GLY A 36 14.72 -34.83 22.00
C GLY A 36 13.58 -34.47 22.96
N GLN A 37 12.61 -33.65 22.54
CA GLN A 37 11.38 -33.43 23.31
C GLN A 37 10.38 -34.57 23.05
N THR A 38 9.86 -35.13 24.14
CA THR A 38 8.88 -36.23 24.09
C THR A 38 7.54 -35.88 24.74
N THR A 39 7.45 -34.70 25.36
CA THR A 39 6.25 -34.23 26.05
C THR A 39 5.66 -33.02 25.34
N ALA A 40 4.35 -32.88 25.36
CA ALA A 40 3.64 -31.74 24.82
C ALA A 40 4.02 -30.43 25.51
N ALA A 41 4.30 -30.48 26.82
CA ALA A 41 4.76 -29.31 27.57
C ALA A 41 6.17 -28.89 27.14
N GLY A 42 7.09 -29.83 26.96
CA GLY A 42 8.44 -29.56 26.48
C GLY A 42 8.45 -29.00 25.05
N VAL A 43 7.68 -29.62 24.15
CA VAL A 43 7.49 -29.11 22.78
C VAL A 43 6.91 -27.70 22.80
N ALA A 44 5.84 -27.45 23.57
CA ALA A 44 5.22 -26.13 23.63
C ALA A 44 6.19 -25.05 24.12
N SER A 45 6.98 -25.34 25.17
CA SER A 45 8.00 -24.41 25.68
C SER A 45 9.05 -24.06 24.63
N VAL A 46 9.55 -25.06 23.89
CA VAL A 46 10.52 -24.83 22.81
C VAL A 46 9.92 -23.98 21.70
N LEU A 47 8.66 -24.21 21.33
CA LEU A 47 7.99 -23.37 20.33
C LEU A 47 7.76 -21.94 20.84
N ASP A 48 7.39 -21.77 22.11
CA ASP A 48 7.26 -20.44 22.71
C ASP A 48 8.59 -19.68 22.63
N ASP A 49 9.71 -20.30 23.00
CA ASP A 49 11.03 -19.69 22.90
C ASP A 49 11.44 -19.42 21.44
N TRP A 50 11.14 -20.35 20.52
CA TRP A 50 11.50 -20.23 19.11
C TRP A 50 10.77 -19.08 18.41
N PHE A 51 9.47 -18.88 18.72
CA PHE A 51 8.65 -17.83 18.13
C PHE A 51 8.79 -16.49 18.86
N ASP A 52 8.74 -16.47 20.18
CA ASP A 52 8.55 -15.22 20.96
C ASP A 52 9.87 -14.57 21.40
N SER A 53 11.00 -15.28 21.35
CA SER A 53 12.30 -14.70 21.65
C SER A 53 12.73 -13.69 20.56
N PRO A 54 13.24 -12.50 20.92
CA PRO A 54 13.78 -11.53 19.96
C PRO A 54 14.92 -12.08 19.11
N SER A 55 15.64 -13.08 19.61
CA SER A 55 16.70 -13.82 18.90
C SER A 55 16.31 -15.28 18.65
N GLY A 56 15.01 -15.60 18.71
CA GLY A 56 14.48 -16.93 18.43
C GLY A 56 14.60 -17.29 16.95
N GLY A 57 14.32 -18.55 16.64
CA GLY A 57 14.38 -19.05 15.26
C GLY A 57 13.38 -18.36 14.33
N PHE A 58 12.24 -17.89 14.84
CA PHE A 58 11.32 -17.11 14.00
C PHE A 58 11.95 -15.78 13.56
N ALA A 59 12.64 -15.07 14.45
CA ALA A 59 13.25 -13.78 14.13
C ALA A 59 14.49 -13.90 13.22
N THR A 60 15.17 -15.05 13.25
CA THR A 60 16.44 -15.27 12.55
C THR A 60 16.30 -16.05 11.24
N GLU A 61 15.41 -17.04 11.20
CA GLU A 61 15.23 -17.95 10.06
C GLU A 61 13.80 -17.88 9.49
N GLY A 62 12.80 -17.62 10.34
CA GLY A 62 11.40 -17.69 9.94
C GLY A 62 10.88 -16.43 9.22
N TYR A 63 11.20 -15.25 9.74
CA TYR A 63 10.85 -13.95 9.17
C TYR A 63 11.98 -13.45 8.29
N LEU A 64 11.68 -13.25 7.01
CA LEU A 64 12.63 -12.81 5.99
C LEU A 64 12.46 -11.33 5.62
N GLY A 65 11.49 -10.66 6.24
CA GLY A 65 11.21 -9.25 6.02
C GLY A 65 12.13 -8.31 6.81
N ALA A 66 12.00 -7.01 6.56
CA ALA A 66 12.74 -5.99 7.28
C ALA A 66 12.05 -5.62 8.61
N SER A 67 12.85 -5.34 9.64
CA SER A 67 12.38 -4.80 10.93
C SER A 67 11.83 -3.37 10.83
N ALA A 68 11.99 -2.70 9.68
CA ALA A 68 11.37 -1.42 9.40
C ALA A 68 9.99 -1.66 8.76
N SER A 69 8.94 -1.06 9.34
CA SER A 69 7.60 -1.13 8.78
C SER A 69 7.46 -0.27 7.54
N LEU A 70 6.74 -0.77 6.54
CA LEU A 70 6.40 0.01 5.37
C LEU A 70 5.34 1.04 5.76
N SER A 71 5.67 2.32 5.57
CA SER A 71 4.75 3.43 5.77
C SER A 71 4.47 4.14 4.45
N ARG A 72 3.26 4.66 4.29
CA ARG A 72 2.87 5.46 3.13
C ARG A 72 2.10 6.69 3.58
N GLY A 73 2.58 7.86 3.18
CA GLY A 73 1.86 9.12 3.34
C GLY A 73 0.64 9.16 2.43
N ILE A 74 -0.49 9.57 3.00
CA ILE A 74 -1.77 9.75 2.33
C ILE A 74 -2.06 11.25 2.16
N ASP A 75 -1.71 12.05 3.15
CA ASP A 75 -1.80 13.52 3.16
C ASP A 75 -0.62 14.09 3.97
N ASP A 76 -0.45 15.40 4.00
CA ASP A 76 0.72 16.07 4.61
C ASP A 76 0.98 15.68 6.08
N ALA A 77 -0.07 15.30 6.81
CA ALA A 77 0.00 14.86 8.20
C ALA A 77 -0.52 13.42 8.42
N GLU A 78 -0.89 12.71 7.36
CA GLU A 78 -1.55 11.40 7.48
C GLU A 78 -0.69 10.30 6.86
N THR A 79 -0.26 9.35 7.69
CA THR A 79 0.53 8.19 7.27
C THR A 79 -0.18 6.90 7.68
N VAL A 80 -0.14 5.90 6.79
CA VAL A 80 -0.58 4.54 7.09
C VAL A 80 0.62 3.61 7.18
N ILE A 81 0.64 2.78 8.21
CA ILE A 81 1.66 1.76 8.45
C ILE A 81 1.04 0.42 8.09
N LEU A 82 1.71 -0.34 7.22
CA LEU A 82 1.25 -1.68 6.87
C LEU A 82 1.71 -2.69 7.93
N PRO A 83 0.86 -3.67 8.28
CA PRO A 83 1.24 -4.76 9.16
C PRO A 83 2.32 -5.64 8.54
N ARG A 84 3.09 -6.30 9.41
CA ARG A 84 4.19 -7.20 9.03
C ARG A 84 3.91 -8.63 9.47
N ALA A 85 4.60 -9.61 8.87
CA ALA A 85 4.39 -11.01 9.17
C ALA A 85 4.96 -11.41 10.55
N ASP A 86 5.81 -10.58 11.14
CA ASP A 86 6.28 -10.67 12.51
C ASP A 86 5.36 -9.95 13.52
N ASP A 87 4.14 -9.55 13.12
CA ASP A 87 3.13 -9.06 14.05
C ASP A 87 2.82 -10.15 15.10
N PRO A 88 2.74 -9.82 16.40
CA PRO A 88 2.45 -10.80 17.45
C PRO A 88 1.19 -11.63 17.22
N ALA A 89 0.14 -11.06 16.61
CA ALA A 89 -1.09 -11.79 16.31
C ALA A 89 -0.89 -12.87 15.24
N LEU A 90 -0.12 -12.55 14.18
CA LEU A 90 0.22 -13.49 13.12
C LEU A 90 1.19 -14.55 13.62
N ARG A 91 2.16 -14.16 14.46
CA ARG A 91 3.12 -15.07 15.07
C ARG A 91 2.43 -16.08 15.99
N ALA A 92 1.50 -15.63 16.84
CA ALA A 92 0.72 -16.49 17.71
C ALA A 92 -0.11 -17.51 16.92
N LEU A 93 -0.73 -17.07 15.81
CA LEU A 93 -1.45 -17.95 14.90
C LEU A 93 -0.52 -19.02 14.29
N LEU A 94 0.63 -18.60 13.74
CA LEU A 94 1.62 -19.50 13.15
C LEU A 94 2.12 -20.52 14.18
N LYS A 95 2.44 -20.07 15.39
CA LYS A 95 2.87 -20.93 16.50
C LYS A 95 1.81 -21.99 16.82
N ALA A 96 0.54 -21.59 16.97
CA ALA A 96 -0.54 -22.52 17.25
C ALA A 96 -0.76 -23.53 16.11
N THR A 97 -0.66 -23.10 14.84
CA THR A 97 -0.72 -24.02 13.69
C THR A 97 0.47 -24.99 13.67
N ALA A 98 1.66 -24.52 14.02
CA ALA A 98 2.86 -25.35 14.09
C ALA A 98 2.77 -26.41 15.19
N MET A 99 2.24 -26.06 16.36
CA MET A 99 1.94 -27.03 17.43
C MET A 99 1.00 -28.13 16.92
N GLY A 100 -0.03 -27.75 16.14
CA GLY A 100 -0.95 -28.72 15.55
C GLY A 100 -0.27 -29.66 14.55
N ALA A 101 0.61 -29.13 13.70
CA ALA A 101 1.35 -29.92 12.71
C ALA A 101 2.35 -30.90 13.35
N LEU A 102 3.01 -30.49 14.43
CA LEU A 102 4.01 -31.30 15.15
C LEU A 102 3.39 -32.32 16.11
N ALA A 103 2.09 -32.23 16.38
CA ALA A 103 1.42 -33.18 17.27
C ALA A 103 1.45 -34.63 16.75
N ALA A 104 1.53 -34.81 15.42
CA ALA A 104 1.67 -36.12 14.81
C ALA A 104 3.04 -36.77 15.08
N ASP A 105 4.05 -35.98 15.44
CA ASP A 105 5.42 -36.44 15.72
C ASP A 105 5.58 -36.92 17.18
N LEU A 106 4.54 -36.79 18.03
CA LEU A 106 4.52 -37.21 19.43
C LEU A 106 3.70 -38.49 19.66
N PRO A 107 3.95 -39.22 20.76
CA PRO A 107 3.09 -40.33 21.20
C PRO A 107 1.65 -39.88 21.39
N GLU A 108 0.67 -40.75 21.11
CA GLU A 108 -0.75 -40.37 20.99
C GLU A 108 -1.28 -39.49 22.14
N GLY A 109 -0.95 -39.80 23.40
CA GLY A 109 -1.37 -39.02 24.57
C GLY A 109 -0.79 -37.60 24.59
N GLU A 110 0.50 -37.46 24.27
CA GLU A 110 1.19 -36.18 24.20
C GLU A 110 0.80 -35.40 22.94
N GLY A 111 0.64 -36.08 21.81
CA GLY A 111 0.07 -35.49 20.58
C GLY A 111 -1.32 -34.91 20.82
N ARG A 112 -2.20 -35.63 21.54
CA ARG A 112 -3.53 -35.13 21.93
C ARG A 112 -3.42 -33.88 22.82
N ALA A 113 -2.49 -33.89 23.78
CA ALA A 113 -2.25 -32.75 24.66
C ALA A 113 -1.70 -31.54 23.89
N LEU A 114 -0.86 -31.75 22.88
CA LEU A 114 -0.34 -30.68 22.03
C LEU A 114 -1.41 -30.13 21.09
N LEU A 115 -2.26 -30.98 20.50
CA LEU A 115 -3.43 -30.55 19.72
C LEU A 115 -4.40 -29.70 20.54
N THR A 116 -4.58 -30.04 21.81
CA THR A 116 -5.42 -29.26 22.73
C THR A 116 -4.85 -27.85 22.93
N ARG A 117 -3.53 -27.74 23.17
CA ARG A 117 -2.83 -26.44 23.25
C ARG A 117 -2.89 -25.66 21.94
N ALA A 118 -2.70 -26.33 20.81
CA ALA A 118 -2.81 -25.74 19.48
C ALA A 118 -4.20 -25.13 19.28
N ARG A 119 -5.27 -25.88 19.59
CA ARG A 119 -6.65 -25.39 19.52
C ARG A 119 -6.86 -24.17 20.41
N ASP A 120 -6.42 -24.23 21.66
CA ASP A 120 -6.62 -23.12 22.61
C ASP A 120 -5.87 -21.86 22.15
N GLY A 121 -4.65 -22.02 21.61
CA GLY A 121 -3.88 -20.94 21.01
C GLY A 121 -4.51 -20.35 19.74
N LEU A 122 -5.12 -21.19 18.88
CA LEU A 122 -5.86 -20.73 17.71
C LEU A 122 -7.09 -19.90 18.12
N LEU A 123 -7.84 -20.36 19.12
CA LEU A 123 -9.00 -19.63 19.64
C LEU A 123 -8.58 -18.29 20.27
N ALA A 124 -7.51 -18.29 21.07
CA ALA A 124 -6.96 -17.06 21.68
C ALA A 124 -6.45 -16.05 20.63
N SER A 125 -5.93 -16.54 19.48
CA SER A 125 -5.46 -15.67 18.39
C SER A 125 -6.59 -14.97 17.64
N GLY A 126 -7.84 -15.45 17.75
CA GLY A 126 -8.99 -14.91 17.03
C GLY A 126 -9.27 -13.43 17.31
N ASP A 127 -9.22 -13.01 18.57
CA ASP A 127 -9.42 -11.61 18.96
C ASP A 127 -8.30 -10.71 18.46
N ALA A 128 -7.05 -11.19 18.54
CA ALA A 128 -5.89 -10.46 18.07
C ALA A 128 -5.93 -10.23 16.55
N LEU A 129 -6.31 -11.26 15.78
CA LEU A 129 -6.52 -11.16 14.34
C LEU A 129 -7.70 -10.25 13.98
N THR A 130 -8.75 -10.25 14.79
CA THR A 130 -9.90 -9.34 14.59
C THR A 130 -9.48 -7.89 14.79
N ARG A 131 -8.69 -7.60 15.84
CA ARG A 131 -8.11 -6.26 16.05
C ARG A 131 -7.15 -5.86 14.92
N LEU A 132 -6.30 -6.77 14.46
CA LEU A 132 -5.41 -6.51 13.33
C LEU A 132 -6.19 -6.16 12.06
N ARG A 133 -7.24 -6.94 11.74
CA ARG A 133 -8.13 -6.66 10.60
C ARG A 133 -8.88 -5.35 10.75
N ALA A 134 -9.36 -5.02 11.96
CA ALA A 134 -10.03 -3.76 12.23
C ALA A 134 -9.08 -2.56 12.02
N GLY A 135 -7.83 -2.64 12.47
CA GLY A 135 -6.83 -1.58 12.24
C GLY A 135 -6.47 -1.39 10.76
N ILE A 136 -6.44 -2.48 9.98
CA ILE A 136 -6.32 -2.39 8.51
C ILE A 136 -7.53 -1.66 7.94
N GLY A 137 -8.75 -2.06 8.30
CA GLY A 137 -9.98 -1.42 7.82
C GLY A 137 -10.10 0.06 8.20
N GLU A 138 -9.65 0.46 9.39
CA GLU A 138 -9.56 1.88 9.78
C GLU A 138 -8.58 2.65 8.89
N SER A 139 -7.44 2.03 8.57
CA SER A 139 -6.45 2.63 7.68
C SER A 139 -6.95 2.75 6.23
N GLU A 140 -7.71 1.76 5.76
CA GLU A 140 -8.40 1.79 4.47
C GLU A 140 -9.46 2.90 4.42
N ALA A 141 -10.32 2.99 5.45
CA ALA A 141 -11.34 4.05 5.54
C ALA A 141 -10.73 5.46 5.55
N ARG A 142 -9.60 5.64 6.23
CA ARG A 142 -8.84 6.89 6.22
C ARG A 142 -8.28 7.21 4.83
N ALA A 143 -7.72 6.22 4.14
CA ALA A 143 -7.23 6.38 2.77
C ALA A 143 -8.35 6.74 1.78
N GLU A 144 -9.51 6.12 1.91
CA GLU A 144 -10.69 6.43 1.09
C GLU A 144 -11.19 7.86 1.35
N ALA A 145 -11.30 8.25 2.62
CA ALA A 145 -11.70 9.61 3.00
C ALA A 145 -10.73 10.67 2.43
N ALA A 146 -9.42 10.43 2.53
CA ALA A 146 -8.42 11.31 1.93
C ALA A 146 -8.52 11.37 0.41
N THR A 147 -8.74 10.22 -0.25
CA THR A 147 -8.93 10.15 -1.70
C THR A 147 -10.14 10.98 -2.15
N ALA A 148 -11.26 10.89 -1.42
CA ALA A 148 -12.46 11.70 -1.69
C ALA A 148 -12.18 13.21 -1.50
N ARG A 149 -11.46 13.60 -0.43
CA ARG A 149 -11.03 14.99 -0.22
C ARG A 149 -10.13 15.50 -1.35
N HIS A 150 -9.20 14.66 -1.82
CA HIS A 150 -8.26 15.01 -2.88
C HIS A 150 -9.00 15.21 -4.21
N ALA A 151 -9.98 14.36 -4.52
CA ALA A 151 -10.81 14.51 -5.71
C ALA A 151 -11.64 15.80 -5.67
N ALA A 152 -12.25 16.12 -4.54
CA ALA A 152 -13.00 17.37 -4.36
C ALA A 152 -12.09 18.61 -4.52
N ARG A 153 -10.88 18.58 -3.92
CA ARG A 153 -9.87 19.64 -4.08
C ARG A 153 -9.44 19.81 -5.53
N ALA A 154 -9.17 18.71 -6.23
CA ALA A 154 -8.76 18.75 -7.63
C ALA A 154 -9.84 19.39 -8.52
N SER A 155 -11.12 19.07 -8.30
CA SER A 155 -12.24 19.70 -9.02
C SER A 155 -12.35 21.19 -8.74
N ALA A 156 -12.25 21.60 -7.46
CA ALA A 156 -12.29 23.01 -7.08
C ALA A 156 -11.12 23.81 -7.69
N TRP A 157 -9.91 23.25 -7.67
CA TRP A 157 -8.74 23.85 -8.33
C TRP A 157 -8.90 23.91 -9.85
N GLY A 158 -9.56 22.93 -10.47
CA GLY A 158 -9.90 22.95 -11.89
C GLY A 158 -10.80 24.13 -12.24
N ILE A 159 -11.85 24.36 -11.44
CA ILE A 159 -12.78 25.49 -11.61
C ILE A 159 -12.05 26.83 -11.44
N LEU A 160 -11.34 27.01 -10.32
CA LEU A 160 -10.59 28.25 -10.05
C LEU A 160 -9.55 28.53 -11.15
N ARG A 161 -8.88 27.49 -11.65
CA ARG A 161 -7.94 27.63 -12.75
C ARG A 161 -8.65 28.09 -14.02
N GLN A 162 -9.81 27.51 -14.36
CA GLN A 162 -10.61 27.94 -15.51
C GLN A 162 -11.05 29.39 -15.37
N GLU A 163 -11.55 29.80 -14.20
CA GLU A 163 -11.92 31.19 -13.92
C GLU A 163 -10.73 32.16 -14.07
N MET A 164 -9.53 31.75 -13.65
CA MET A 164 -8.33 32.58 -13.75
C MET A 164 -7.77 32.70 -15.18
N ILE A 165 -7.96 31.70 -16.05
CA ILE A 165 -7.36 31.68 -17.40
C ILE A 165 -8.37 31.89 -18.53
N ALA A 166 -9.67 31.83 -18.24
CA ALA A 166 -10.69 32.06 -19.25
C ALA A 166 -10.66 33.54 -19.68
N ALA A 167 -10.35 33.77 -20.96
CA ALA A 167 -10.57 35.07 -21.56
C ALA A 167 -12.07 35.32 -21.71
N ASP A 168 -12.53 36.54 -21.42
CA ASP A 168 -13.93 36.91 -21.66
C ASP A 168 -14.21 36.83 -23.18
N PRO A 169 -15.16 35.98 -23.62
CA PRO A 169 -15.44 35.80 -25.04
C PRO A 169 -16.03 37.06 -25.69
N TYR A 170 -16.73 37.92 -24.93
CA TYR A 170 -17.27 39.17 -25.44
C TYR A 170 -16.17 40.22 -25.61
N GLU A 171 -15.28 40.35 -24.61
CA GLU A 171 -14.09 41.21 -24.72
C GLU A 171 -13.19 40.74 -25.87
N SER A 172 -12.95 39.43 -25.96
CA SER A 172 -12.14 38.83 -27.02
C SER A 172 -12.76 39.05 -28.41
N ALA A 173 -14.08 38.89 -28.55
CA ALA A 173 -14.79 39.13 -29.82
C ALA A 173 -14.76 40.62 -30.22
N SER A 174 -15.00 41.52 -29.27
CA SER A 174 -14.94 42.97 -29.54
C SER A 174 -13.52 43.43 -29.92
N THR A 175 -12.50 42.89 -29.25
CA THR A 175 -11.08 43.16 -29.57
C THR A 175 -10.72 42.63 -30.96
N LEU A 176 -11.19 41.44 -31.31
CA LEU A 176 -10.97 40.84 -32.63
C LEU A 176 -11.64 41.65 -33.74
N GLU A 177 -12.89 42.10 -33.54
CA GLU A 177 -13.63 42.91 -34.51
C GLU A 177 -13.00 44.30 -34.71
N ALA A 178 -12.51 44.91 -33.63
CA ALA A 178 -11.74 46.15 -33.71
C ALA A 178 -10.44 45.96 -34.50
N LEU A 179 -9.73 44.84 -34.28
CA LEU A 179 -8.51 44.50 -35.03
C LEU A 179 -8.80 44.28 -36.52
N ARG A 180 -9.90 43.59 -36.83
CA ARG A 180 -10.37 43.35 -38.19
C ARG A 180 -10.65 44.66 -38.93
N THR A 181 -11.45 45.53 -38.32
CA THR A 181 -11.78 46.85 -38.90
C THR A 181 -10.51 47.66 -39.18
N ARG A 182 -9.52 47.61 -38.26
CA ARG A 182 -8.23 48.30 -38.42
C ARG A 182 -7.40 47.71 -39.56
N LEU A 183 -7.41 46.39 -39.76
CA LEU A 183 -6.75 45.74 -40.88
C LEU A 183 -7.42 46.10 -42.21
N GLU A 184 -8.76 46.05 -42.27
CA GLU A 184 -9.53 46.42 -43.47
C GLU A 184 -9.24 47.87 -43.88
N THR A 185 -9.28 48.82 -42.94
CA THR A 185 -8.92 50.23 -43.20
C THR A 185 -7.47 50.40 -43.67
N HIS A 186 -6.52 49.65 -43.10
CA HIS A 186 -5.13 49.70 -43.56
C HIS A 186 -4.98 49.18 -45.00
N TYR A 187 -5.63 48.07 -45.35
CA TYR A 187 -5.63 47.53 -46.70
C TYR A 187 -6.28 48.48 -47.71
N GLU A 188 -7.41 49.11 -47.37
CA GLU A 188 -8.04 50.11 -48.22
C GLU A 188 -7.11 51.32 -48.46
N ALA A 189 -6.44 51.80 -47.42
CA ALA A 189 -5.48 52.90 -47.54
C ALA A 189 -4.30 52.52 -48.45
N VAL A 190 -3.74 51.32 -48.31
CA VAL A 190 -2.67 50.82 -49.16
C VAL A 190 -3.13 50.67 -50.62
N GLN A 191 -4.34 50.15 -50.86
CA GLN A 191 -4.89 50.06 -52.22
C GLN A 191 -5.08 51.43 -52.87
N ARG A 192 -5.59 52.42 -52.13
CA ARG A 192 -5.70 53.81 -52.60
C ARG A 192 -4.34 54.43 -52.91
N LEU A 193 -3.32 54.16 -52.08
CA LEU A 193 -1.96 54.64 -52.34
C LEU A 193 -1.36 54.01 -53.61
N SER A 194 -1.58 52.71 -53.80
CA SER A 194 -1.13 51.95 -54.97
C SER A 194 -1.80 52.44 -56.26
N SER A 195 -3.11 52.70 -56.25
CA SER A 195 -3.81 53.22 -57.43
C SER A 195 -3.39 54.64 -57.79
N LEU A 196 -3.12 55.50 -56.79
CA LEU A 196 -2.56 56.84 -57.03
C LEU A 196 -1.14 56.80 -57.61
N SER A 197 -0.31 55.86 -57.16
CA SER A 197 1.02 55.62 -57.74
C SER A 197 0.93 55.18 -59.20
N LEU A 198 0.02 54.25 -59.53
CA LEU A 198 -0.19 53.76 -60.89
C LEU A 198 -0.69 54.87 -61.83
N VAL A 199 -1.62 55.71 -61.38
CA VAL A 199 -2.14 56.84 -62.17
C VAL A 199 -1.07 57.91 -62.39
N ASN A 200 -0.19 58.15 -61.42
CA ASN A 200 0.96 59.05 -61.59
C ASN A 200 2.02 58.48 -62.54
N HIS A 201 2.16 57.15 -62.66
CA HIS A 201 3.13 56.55 -63.56
C HIS A 201 2.67 56.49 -65.02
N LEU A 202 1.36 56.59 -65.28
CA LEU A 202 0.75 56.60 -66.62
C LEU A 202 0.53 58.01 -67.20
N ARG A 203 1.07 59.05 -66.55
CA ARG A 203 1.06 60.44 -67.04
C ARG A 203 2.43 60.86 -67.56
#